data_AF-A0A258ZU34-F1
#
_entry.id   AF-A0A258ZU34-F1
#
_cell.length_a   1.000
_cell.length_b   1.000
_cell.length_c   1.000
_cell.angle_alpha   90.00
_cell.angle_beta   90.00
_cell.angle_gamma   90.00
#
_symmetry.space_group_name_H-M   'P 1'
#
loop_
_entity.id
_entity.type
_entity.pdbx_description
1 polymer ?
#
loop_
_entity_poly.entity_id
_entity_poly.type
_entity_poly.pdbx_seq_one_letter_code
_entity_poly.pdbx_strand_id
1 'polypeptide(L)' 'AYALSRELREAERSLGDDPSEANFAWLRDVRERLSAVEGTEALVEGFGASSGRGSARSV' A
#
# COMPACT_ATOMS: atom_id res chain seq x y z
N ALA A 1 12.32 -1.73 1.43
CA ALA A 1 12.01 -2.77 0.43
C ALA A 1 12.66 -4.14 0.72
N TYR A 2 13.97 -4.25 0.97
CA TYR A 2 14.66 -5.57 1.09
C TYR A 2 14.22 -6.47 2.25
N ALA A 3 13.81 -5.90 3.39
CA ALA A 3 13.33 -6.70 4.53
C ALA A 3 11.96 -7.35 4.26
N LEU A 4 11.04 -6.61 3.63
CA LEU A 4 9.69 -7.09 3.31
C LEU A 4 9.70 -8.17 2.22
N SER A 5 10.67 -8.14 1.29
CA SER A 5 10.80 -9.19 0.27
C SER A 5 11.30 -10.52 0.83
N ARG A 6 12.05 -10.52 1.94
CA ARG A 6 12.40 -11.73 2.70
C ARG A 6 11.19 -12.26 3.46
N GLU A 7 10.47 -11.37 4.16
CA GLU A 7 9.25 -11.70 4.92
C GLU A 7 8.16 -12.29 4.01
N LEU A 8 8.01 -11.77 2.79
CA LEU A 8 7.06 -12.30 1.79
C LEU A 8 7.36 -13.76 1.42
N ARG A 9 8.63 -14.07 1.13
CA ARG A 9 9.04 -15.45 0.78
C ARG A 9 8.84 -16.42 1.94
N GLU A 10 9.00 -15.94 3.16
CA GLU A 10 8.79 -16.73 4.37
C GLU A 10 7.31 -17.04 4.56
N ALA A 11 6.43 -16.04 4.40
CA ALA A 11 4.99 -16.22 4.43
C ALA A 11 4.48 -17.17 3.32
N GLU A 12 5.00 -17.04 2.10
CA GLU A 12 4.67 -17.96 1.00
C GLU A 12 5.10 -19.40 1.29
N ARG A 13 6.30 -19.58 1.87
CA ARG A 13 6.79 -20.90 2.25
C ARG A 13 5.95 -21.52 3.37
N SER A 14 5.65 -20.76 4.42
CA SER A 14 4.82 -21.23 5.53
C SER A 14 3.41 -21.60 5.07
N LEU A 15 2.82 -20.84 4.14
CA LEU A 15 1.53 -21.19 3.55
C LEU A 15 1.60 -22.46 2.68
N GLY A 16 2.71 -22.70 2.00
CA GLY A 16 2.94 -23.91 1.22
C GLY A 16 3.20 -25.16 2.08
N ASP A 17 3.80 -24.99 3.26
CA ASP A 17 4.04 -26.06 4.23
C ASP A 17 2.78 -26.38 5.05
N ASP A 18 2.08 -25.34 5.50
CA ASP A 18 0.80 -25.43 6.23
C ASP A 18 -0.23 -24.44 5.65
N PRO A 19 -1.22 -24.91 4.88
CA PRO A 19 -2.25 -24.07 4.25
C PRO A 19 -3.34 -23.66 5.24
N SER A 20 -2.96 -23.16 6.41
CA SER A 20 -3.87 -22.69 7.45
C SER A 20 -4.31 -21.24 7.22
N GLU A 21 -5.46 -20.87 7.79
CA GLU A 21 -6.00 -19.51 7.71
C GLU A 21 -5.05 -18.47 8.33
N ALA A 22 -4.31 -18.86 9.38
CA ALA A 22 -3.30 -18.02 10.00
C ALA A 22 -2.16 -17.66 9.03
N ASN A 23 -1.63 -18.64 8.30
CA ASN A 23 -0.58 -18.40 7.31
C ASN A 23 -1.09 -17.59 6.12
N PHE A 24 -2.36 -17.79 5.74
CA PHE A 24 -2.98 -16.99 4.68
C PHE A 24 -3.16 -15.53 5.11
N ALA A 25 -3.61 -15.29 6.35
CA ALA A 25 -3.72 -13.95 6.91
C ALA A 25 -2.36 -13.24 6.99
N TRP A 26 -1.30 -13.97 7.38
CA TRP A 26 0.06 -13.44 7.41
C TRP A 26 0.56 -13.04 6.01
N LEU A 27 0.37 -13.89 4.98
CA LEU A 27 0.74 -13.55 3.60
C LEU A 27 0.02 -12.29 3.11
N ARG A 28 -1.25 -12.13 3.46
CA ARG A 28 -2.05 -10.93 3.11
C ARG A 28 -1.51 -9.68 3.78
N ASP A 29 -1.21 -9.73 5.07
CA ASP A 29 -0.62 -8.61 5.83
C ASP A 29 0.71 -8.15 5.21
N VAL A 30 1.60 -9.09 4.90
CA VAL A 30 2.90 -8.77 4.29
C VAL A 30 2.74 -8.14 2.91
N ARG A 31 1.78 -8.61 2.10
CA ARG A 31 1.46 -8.02 0.80
C ARG A 31 0.92 -6.59 0.93
N GLU A 32 0.04 -6.34 1.90
CA GLU A 32 -0.51 -5.01 2.16
C GLU A 32 0.60 -4.04 2.58
N ARG A 33 1.46 -4.44 3.51
CA ARG A 33 2.62 -3.64 3.94
C ARG A 33 3.58 -3.35 2.80
N LEU A 34 3.81 -4.32 1.90
CA LEU A 34 4.63 -4.11 0.71
C LEU A 34 3.98 -3.08 -0.23
N SER A 35 2.68 -3.24 -0.52
CA SER A 35 1.91 -2.33 -1.37
C SER A 35 1.79 -0.93 -0.76
N ALA A 36 1.76 -0.79 0.56
CA ALA A 36 1.74 0.49 1.24
C ALA A 36 3.10 1.20 1.10
N VAL A 37 4.21 0.45 1.24
CA VAL A 37 5.57 0.98 1.07
C VAL A 37 5.82 1.40 -0.39
N GLU A 38 5.41 0.58 -1.37
CA GLU A 38 5.51 0.90 -2.81
C GLU A 38 4.49 1.98 -3.23
N GLY A 39 3.29 1.96 -2.65
CA GLY A 39 2.21 2.91 -2.93
C GLY A 39 2.45 4.33 -2.42
N THR A 40 3.43 4.54 -1.53
CA THR A 40 3.89 5.88 -1.15
C THR A 40 4.50 6.66 -2.33
N GLU A 41 4.87 6.00 -3.42
CA GLU A 41 5.31 6.65 -4.67
C GLU A 41 4.14 7.00 -5.62
N ALA A 42 2.94 6.44 -5.40
CA ALA A 42 1.77 6.64 -6.27
C ALA A 42 0.83 7.78 -5.82
N LEU A 43 1.10 8.46 -4.70
CA LEU A 43 0.27 9.57 -4.17
C LEU A 43 0.87 10.97 -4.39
N VAL A 44 2.01 11.08 -5.08
CA VAL A 44 2.63 12.37 -5.47
C VAL A 44 2.27 12.77 -6.90
N GLU A 45 1.08 12.40 -7.40
CA GLU A 45 0.57 12.99 -8.65
C GLU A 45 -0.91 13.39 -8.50
N GLY A 46 -1.15 14.22 -7.48
CA GLY A 46 -2.43 14.90 -7.25
C GLY A 46 -2.33 16.19 -6.43
N PHE A 47 -1.12 16.67 -6.16
CA PHE A 47 -0.91 17.94 -5.47
C PHE A 47 -0.84 19.09 -6.49
N GLY A 48 -2.00 19.70 -6.77
CA GLY A 48 -2.14 20.83 -7.67
C GLY A 48 -3.37 21.69 -7.37
N ALA A 49 -3.22 22.62 -6.42
CA ALA A 49 -3.97 23.87 -6.23
C ALA A 49 -5.52 23.81 -6.35
N SER A 50 -6.31 23.76 -5.27
CA SER A 50 -6.44 24.88 -4.32
C SER A 50 -6.14 26.27 -4.91
N SER A 51 -6.81 26.65 -6.01
CA SER A 51 -7.08 28.06 -6.29
C SER A 51 -8.28 28.50 -5.46
N GLY A 52 -8.01 28.90 -4.22
CA GLY A 52 -8.94 29.65 -3.41
C GLY A 52 -9.01 31.12 -3.85
N ARG A 53 -10.07 31.80 -3.36
CA ARG A 53 -10.44 33.22 -3.50
C ARG A 53 -11.13 33.52 -4.84
N GLY A 54 -12.38 33.98 -4.91
CA GLY A 54 -13.19 34.71 -3.95
C GLY A 54 -13.76 35.92 -4.68
N SER A 55 -15.08 36.08 -4.62
CA SER A 55 -15.82 37.33 -4.87
C SER A 55 -15.99 37.83 -6.31
N ALA A 56 -17.18 38.42 -6.50
CA ALA A 56 -17.67 39.28 -7.58
C ALA A 56 -18.24 38.55 -8.81
N ARG A 57 -19.57 38.34 -8.90
CA ARG A 57 -20.65 39.31 -9.21
C ARG A 57 -20.63 39.78 -10.66
N SER A 58 -21.81 39.74 -11.29
CA SER A 58 -22.25 40.49 -12.49
C SER A 58 -21.64 39.94 -13.80
N VAL A 59 -22.36 39.78 -14.91
CA VAL A 59 -23.62 40.34 -15.41
C VAL A 59 -24.31 39.31 -16.31
#